data_AF-A0A2P8PUU7-F1
#
_entry.id   AF-A0A2P8PUU7-F1
#
_cell.length_a   1.000
_cell.length_b   1.000
_cell.length_c   1.000
_cell.angle_alpha   90.00
_cell.angle_beta   90.00
_cell.angle_gamma   90.00
#
_symmetry.space_group_name_H-M   'P 1'
#
loop_
_entity.id
_entity.type
_entity.pdbx_description
1 polymer ?
#
loop_
_entity_poly.entity_id
_entity_poly.type
_entity_poly.pdbx_seq_one_letter_code
_entity_poly.pdbx_strand_id
1 'polypeptide(L)'
;MAHEVDPNACERTPAAIRAALERRPDWLQGFEQDWLSAAADFDQRALDGVLDKWLPFACAAATPGYLDEIEQTIKRMTEGDTEGLVFWDEEGRPFDADNNPVDTGR
;
A
#
# COMPACT_ATOMS: atom_id res chain seq x y z
N MET A 1 16.63 -1.07 -1.89
CA MET A 1 16.28 0.05 -1.00
C MET A 1 14.78 0.14 -1.05
N ALA A 2 14.07 -0.04 0.07
CA ALA A 2 12.60 0.09 0.05
C ALA A 2 12.27 1.49 -0.48
N HIS A 3 11.54 1.57 -1.60
CA HIS A 3 10.98 2.85 -2.04
C HIS A 3 10.05 3.31 -0.92
N GLU A 4 10.46 4.33 -0.19
CA GLU A 4 9.61 4.96 0.81
C GLU A 4 8.45 5.62 0.06
N VAL A 5 7.21 5.35 0.48
CA VAL A 5 6.03 5.98 -0.14
C VAL A 5 6.15 7.48 0.06
N ASP A 6 6.13 8.26 -1.03
CA ASP A 6 6.09 9.71 -0.90
C ASP A 6 4.70 10.12 -0.38
N PRO A 7 4.60 10.67 0.84
CA PRO A 7 3.31 11.01 1.44
C PRO A 7 2.61 12.15 0.69
N ASN A 8 3.30 12.87 -0.18
CA ASN A 8 2.76 13.95 -1.01
C ASN A 8 2.57 13.54 -2.48
N ALA A 9 2.74 12.26 -2.82
CA ALA A 9 2.56 11.77 -4.19
C ALA A 9 1.11 11.91 -4.71
N CYS A 10 0.13 12.04 -3.82
CA CYS A 10 -1.27 12.23 -4.17
C CYS A 10 -1.88 13.39 -3.39
N GLU A 11 -2.70 14.20 -4.06
CA GLU A 11 -3.48 15.25 -3.39
C GLU A 11 -4.62 14.63 -2.57
N ARG A 12 -4.92 15.23 -1.40
CA ARG A 12 -6.05 14.83 -0.53
C ARG A 12 -7.39 15.31 -1.10
N THR A 13 -7.73 14.86 -2.30
CA THR A 13 -9.00 15.11 -2.96
C THR A 13 -9.61 13.80 -3.45
N PRO A 14 -10.96 13.66 -3.46
CA PRO A 14 -11.60 12.44 -3.93
C PRO A 14 -11.26 12.13 -5.40
N ALA A 15 -11.10 13.16 -6.24
CA ALA A 15 -10.74 12.97 -7.64
C ALA A 15 -9.31 12.45 -7.81
N ALA A 16 -8.33 13.01 -7.06
CA ALA A 16 -6.95 12.57 -7.12
C ALA A 16 -6.78 11.15 -6.55
N ILE A 17 -7.44 10.85 -5.43
CA ILE A 17 -7.45 9.51 -4.84
C ILE A 17 -8.04 8.50 -5.82
N ARG A 18 -9.19 8.81 -6.42
CA ARG A 18 -9.81 7.92 -7.42
C ARG A 18 -8.89 7.63 -8.60
N ALA A 19 -8.27 8.68 -9.17
CA ALA A 19 -7.35 8.56 -10.30
C ALA A 19 -6.10 7.73 -9.95
N ALA A 20 -5.54 7.92 -8.75
CA ALA A 20 -4.39 7.13 -8.29
C ALA A 20 -4.75 5.64 -8.13
N LEU A 21 -5.96 5.35 -7.66
CA LEU A 21 -6.44 3.98 -7.44
C LEU A 21 -6.90 3.26 -8.72
N GLU A 22 -6.98 3.91 -9.89
CA GLU A 22 -7.40 3.26 -11.15
C GLU A 22 -6.52 2.06 -11.54
N ARG A 23 -5.26 2.05 -11.10
CA ARG A 23 -4.32 0.94 -11.31
C ARG A 23 -4.62 -0.29 -10.45
N ARG A 24 -5.42 -0.15 -9.39
CA ARG A 24 -5.78 -1.20 -8.43
C ARG A 24 -7.31 -1.25 -8.30
N PRO A 25 -7.99 -1.99 -9.19
CA PRO A 25 -9.46 -2.05 -9.24
C PRO A 25 -10.10 -2.50 -7.92
N ASP A 26 -9.40 -3.36 -7.17
CA ASP A 26 -9.80 -3.83 -5.84
C ASP A 26 -9.86 -2.68 -4.82
N TRP A 27 -8.86 -1.79 -4.84
CA TRP A 27 -8.80 -0.63 -3.96
C TRP A 27 -9.77 0.46 -4.41
N LEU A 28 -9.88 0.70 -5.72
CA LEU A 28 -10.84 1.64 -6.28
C LEU A 28 -12.28 1.27 -5.88
N GLN A 29 -12.65 0.00 -5.99
CA GLN A 29 -13.97 -0.47 -5.59
C GLN A 29 -14.24 -0.25 -4.10
N GLY A 30 -13.26 -0.52 -3.23
CA GLY A 30 -13.36 -0.27 -1.79
C GLY A 30 -13.55 1.23 -1.48
N PHE A 31 -12.76 2.09 -2.13
CA PHE A 31 -12.91 3.54 -2.00
C PHE A 31 -14.29 4.02 -2.44
N GLU A 32 -14.78 3.58 -3.60
CA GLU A 32 -16.09 3.99 -4.11
C GLU A 32 -17.24 3.54 -3.19
N GLN A 33 -17.14 2.35 -2.61
CA GLN A 33 -18.12 1.87 -1.63
C GLN A 33 -18.12 2.69 -0.34
N ASP A 34 -16.94 2.93 0.24
CA ASP A 34 -16.79 3.75 1.45
C ASP A 34 -17.28 5.19 1.19
N TRP A 35 -16.94 5.75 0.03
CA TRP A 35 -17.34 7.09 -0.38
C TRP A 35 -18.86 7.20 -0.53
N LEU A 36 -19.51 6.26 -1.22
CA LEU A 36 -20.96 6.22 -1.35
C LEU A 36 -21.65 6.03 0.00
N SER A 37 -21.09 5.20 0.88
CA SER A 37 -21.61 5.00 2.23
C SER A 37 -21.52 6.28 3.07
N ALA A 38 -20.40 7.00 3.02
CA ALA A 38 -20.23 8.26 3.73
C ALA A 38 -21.06 9.40 3.13
N ALA A 39 -21.27 9.38 1.81
CA ALA A 39 -22.09 10.36 1.11
C ALA A 39 -23.59 10.20 1.38
N ALA A 40 -24.05 9.02 1.84
CA ALA A 40 -25.46 8.75 2.09
C ALA A 40 -26.10 9.73 3.09
N ASP A 41 -25.35 10.10 4.13
CA ASP A 41 -25.78 11.04 5.16
C ASP A 41 -25.31 12.48 4.90
N PHE A 42 -24.60 12.73 3.80
CA PHE A 42 -23.93 14.00 3.48
C PHE A 42 -23.08 14.55 4.64
N ASP A 43 -22.53 13.67 5.48
CA ASP A 43 -21.68 14.06 6.60
C ASP A 43 -20.27 14.38 6.09
N GLN A 44 -19.92 15.66 6.11
CA GLN A 44 -18.60 16.14 5.72
C GLN A 44 -17.46 15.47 6.51
N ARG A 45 -17.67 15.16 7.80
CA ARG A 45 -16.65 14.48 8.62
C ARG A 45 -16.47 13.04 8.20
N ALA A 46 -17.55 12.36 7.82
CA ALA A 46 -17.47 11.00 7.30
C ALA A 46 -16.71 10.98 5.97
N LEU A 47 -16.99 11.93 5.07
CA LEU A 47 -16.27 12.09 3.81
C LEU A 47 -14.78 12.39 4.02
N ASP A 48 -14.44 13.29 4.94
CA ASP A 48 -13.05 13.57 5.30
C ASP A 48 -12.34 12.33 5.89
N GLY A 49 -13.04 11.54 6.72
CA GLY A 49 -12.51 10.29 7.25
C GLY A 49 -12.23 9.24 6.16
N VAL A 50 -13.05 9.17 5.12
CA VAL A 50 -12.79 8.31 3.94
C VAL A 50 -11.54 8.79 3.20
N LEU A 51 -11.37 10.10 3.00
CA LEU A 51 -10.16 10.64 2.37
C LEU A 51 -8.90 10.30 3.17
N ASP A 52 -8.93 10.48 4.50
CA ASP A 52 -7.78 10.16 5.37
C ASP A 52 -7.44 8.67 5.36
N LYS A 53 -8.45 7.81 5.31
CA LYS A 53 -8.26 6.35 5.22
C LYS A 53 -7.57 5.96 3.91
N TRP A 54 -7.98 6.54 2.79
CA TRP A 54 -7.56 6.10 1.46
C TRP A 54 -6.35 6.85 0.89
N LEU A 55 -6.01 8.03 1.43
CA LEU A 55 -4.87 8.83 0.98
C LEU A 55 -3.53 8.05 0.98
N PRO A 56 -3.18 7.25 2.02
CA PRO A 56 -1.92 6.49 2.00
C PRO A 56 -1.86 5.47 0.87
N PHE A 57 -2.98 4.82 0.55
CA PHE A 57 -3.08 3.86 -0.56
C PHE A 57 -2.96 4.56 -1.91
N ALA A 58 -3.57 5.74 -2.04
CA ALA A 58 -3.44 6.57 -3.22
C ALA A 58 -2.00 7.07 -3.42
N CYS A 59 -1.32 7.52 -2.37
CA CYS A 59 0.09 7.91 -2.43
C CYS A 59 0.99 6.71 -2.80
N ALA A 60 0.73 5.53 -2.25
CA ALA A 60 1.42 4.30 -2.63
C ALA A 60 1.22 3.97 -4.12
N ALA A 61 0.00 4.12 -4.65
CA ALA A 61 -0.31 3.86 -6.05
C ALA A 61 0.23 4.93 -7.02
N ALA A 62 0.34 6.17 -6.55
CA ALA A 62 0.91 7.28 -7.30
C ALA A 62 2.45 7.28 -7.28
N THR A 63 3.07 6.70 -6.26
CA THR A 63 4.54 6.58 -6.15
C THR A 63 5.07 5.64 -7.24
N PRO A 64 5.88 6.13 -8.20
CA PRO A 64 6.39 5.28 -9.28
C PRO A 64 7.25 4.13 -8.73
N GLY A 65 7.05 2.92 -9.24
CA GLY A 65 7.85 1.74 -8.89
C GLY A 65 7.51 1.07 -7.55
N TYR A 66 6.81 1.76 -6.64
CA TYR A 66 6.47 1.17 -5.33
C TYR A 66 5.55 -0.04 -5.45
N LEU A 67 4.45 0.09 -6.21
CA LEU A 67 3.55 -1.05 -6.44
C LEU A 67 4.17 -2.13 -7.32
N ASP A 68 5.01 -1.77 -8.30
CA ASP A 68 5.69 -2.73 -9.16
C ASP A 68 6.68 -3.60 -8.35
N GLU A 69 7.42 -3.02 -7.41
CA GLU A 69 8.30 -3.74 -6.49
C GLU A 69 7.52 -4.69 -5.57
N ILE A 70 6.36 -4.24 -5.05
CA ILE A 70 5.48 -5.09 -4.23
C ILE A 70 4.91 -6.24 -5.05
N GLU A 71 4.39 -5.98 -6.25
CA GLU A 71 3.83 -7.01 -7.13
C GLU A 71 4.90 -8.00 -7.59
N GLN A 72 6.11 -7.53 -7.87
CA GLN A 72 7.24 -8.40 -8.19
C GLN A 72 7.64 -9.26 -6.99
N THR A 73 7.64 -8.71 -5.78
CA THR A 73 7.94 -9.46 -4.55
C THR A 73 6.87 -10.51 -4.27
N ILE A 74 5.58 -10.16 -4.36
CA ILE A 74 4.46 -11.09 -4.19
C ILE A 74 4.51 -12.20 -5.25
N LYS A 75 4.81 -11.86 -6.50
CA LYS A 75 4.95 -12.83 -7.58
C LYS A 75 6.09 -13.82 -7.29
N ARG A 76 7.27 -13.34 -6.91
CA ARG A 76 8.41 -14.18 -6.52
C ARG A 76 8.05 -15.11 -5.35
N MET A 77 7.40 -14.60 -4.31
CA MET A 77 6.92 -15.41 -3.18
C MET A 77 5.93 -16.49 -3.62
N THR A 78 5.00 -16.16 -4.53
CA THR A 78 4.01 -17.12 -5.05
C THR A 78 4.64 -18.20 -5.93
N GLU A 79 5.71 -17.84 -6.65
CA GLU A 79 6.52 -18.75 -7.47
C GLU A 79 7.54 -19.57 -6.65
N GLY A 80 7.60 -19.35 -5.32
CA GLY A 80 8.53 -20.03 -4.41
C GLY A 80 9.96 -19.48 -4.45
N ASP A 81 10.21 -18.42 -5.20
CA ASP A 81 11.48 -17.69 -5.21
C ASP A 81 11.50 -16.71 -4.04
N THR A 82 12.12 -17.14 -2.95
CA THR A 82 12.28 -16.35 -1.72
C THR A 82 13.72 -15.86 -1.52
N GLU A 83 14.58 -16.03 -2.52
CA GLU A 83 16.00 -15.71 -2.43
C GLU A 83 16.21 -14.20 -2.19
N GLY A 84 16.85 -13.85 -1.08
CA GLY A 84 17.12 -12.46 -0.69
C GLY A 84 15.96 -11.70 -0.05
N LEU A 85 14.83 -12.36 0.26
CA LEU A 85 13.78 -11.77 1.09
C LEU A 85 14.16 -11.84 2.58
N VAL A 86 13.91 -10.74 3.30
CA VAL A 86 14.15 -10.64 4.74
C VAL A 86 12.84 -10.36 5.44
N PHE A 87 12.48 -11.25 6.36
CA PHE A 87 11.33 -11.14 7.25
C PHE A 87 11.81 -10.72 8.63
N TRP A 88 10.95 -10.08 9.41
CA TRP A 88 11.29 -9.57 10.73
C TRP A 88 10.34 -10.15 11.76
N ASP A 89 10.88 -10.69 12.85
CA ASP A 89 10.07 -11.25 13.95
C ASP A 89 9.54 -10.12 14.87
N GLU A 90 8.71 -10.50 15.86
CA GLU A 90 8.17 -9.55 16.85
C GLU A 90 9.25 -8.88 17.71
N GLU A 91 10.45 -9.47 17.77
CA GLU A 91 11.63 -8.96 18.48
C GLU A 91 12.57 -8.14 17.56
N GLY A 92 12.20 -7.95 16.30
CA GLY A 92 12.96 -7.18 15.32
C GLY A 92 14.20 -7.91 14.80
N ARG A 93 14.23 -9.24 14.84
CA ARG A 93 15.33 -10.05 14.30
C ARG A 93 15.03 -10.44 12.86
N PRO A 94 15.98 -10.19 11.93
CA PRO A 94 15.81 -10.55 10.53
C PRO A 94 16.04 -12.06 10.29
N PHE A 95 15.18 -12.68 9.49
CA PHE A 95 15.29 -14.08 9.06
C PHE A 95 14.91 -14.25 7.58
N ASP A 96 15.40 -15.31 6.94
CA ASP A 96 15.04 -15.69 5.57
C ASP A 96 13.81 -16.60 5.54
N ALA A 97 13.33 -16.99 4.36
CA ALA A 97 12.16 -17.85 4.23
C ALA A 97 12.36 -19.28 4.78
N ASP A 98 13.62 -19.72 4.91
CA ASP A 98 14.00 -21.01 5.51
C ASP A 98 14.21 -20.90 7.03
N ASN A 99 13.86 -19.74 7.62
CA ASN A 99 13.93 -19.45 9.05
C ASN A 99 15.38 -19.37 9.58
N ASN A 100 16.35 -19.08 8.70
CA ASN A 100 17.72 -18.81 9.11
C ASN A 100 17.88 -17.31 9.43
N PRO A 101 18.64 -16.97 10.48
CA PRO A 101 18.94 -15.57 10.79
C PRO A 101 19.77 -14.93 9.67
N VAL A 102 19.37 -13.72 9.25
CA VAL A 102 20.04 -12.97 8.17
C VAL A 102 20.87 -11.85 8.78
N ASP A 103 22.18 -11.79 8.49
CA ASP A 103 22.99 -10.64 8.86
C ASP A 103 22.72 -9.49 7.89
N THR A 104 22.04 -8.44 8.36
CA THR A 104 21.71 -7.25 7.56
C THR A 104 22.81 -6.18 7.61
N GLY A 105 23.93 -6.44 8.29
CA GLY A 105 25.15 -5.62 8.20
C GLY A 105 24.99 -4.15 8.60
N ARG A 106 24.10 -3.86 9.56
CA ARG A 106 23.85 -2.49 10.02
C ARG A 106 25.02 -1.88 10.78
#